data_AF-A0AAP2USG7-F1
#
_entry.id   AF-A0AAP2USG7-F1
#
_cell.length_a   1.000
_cell.length_b   1.000
_cell.length_c   1.000
_cell.angle_alpha   90.00
_cell.angle_beta   90.00
_cell.angle_gamma   90.00
#
_symmetry.space_group_name_H-M   'P 1'
#
loop_
_entity.id
_entity.type
_entity.pdbx_description
1 polymer ?
#
loop_
_entity_poly.entity_id
_entity_poly.type
_entity_poly.pdbx_seq_one_letter_code
_entity_poly.pdbx_strand_id
1 'polypeptide(L)'
;MNDYQKAYGELWSVLKYEPACKIEKNCKENIKRLETLEPLVERASGIKPAKHAAGHTYCPKCKTVIANKCNVNSLNFCHKCGQSLDWSDDGD
;
A
#
# COMPACT_ATOMS: atom_id res chain seq x y z
N MET A 1 -8.63 -14.09 10.88
CA MET A 1 -8.86 -13.26 9.68
C MET A 1 -8.78 -11.81 10.13
N ASN A 2 -7.89 -11.00 9.55
CA ASN A 2 -7.78 -9.59 9.95
C ASN A 2 -8.90 -8.74 9.32
N ASP A 3 -9.13 -7.54 9.86
CA ASP A 3 -10.21 -6.64 9.40
C ASP A 3 -10.11 -6.33 7.90
N TYR A 4 -8.91 -6.38 7.33
CA TYR A 4 -8.66 -6.17 5.90
C TYR A 4 -9.12 -7.33 5.03
N GLN A 5 -8.76 -8.57 5.39
CA GLN A 5 -9.21 -9.79 4.70
C GLN A 5 -10.73 -9.87 4.70
N LYS A 6 -11.34 -9.42 5.81
CA LYS A 6 -12.79 -9.29 5.93
C LYS A 6 -13.34 -8.21 5.00
N ALA A 7 -12.82 -6.98 5.04
CA ALA A 7 -13.28 -5.88 4.17
C ALA A 7 -13.13 -6.21 2.67
N TYR A 8 -12.00 -6.79 2.26
CA TYR A 8 -11.77 -7.23 0.89
C TYR A 8 -12.73 -8.36 0.48
N GLY A 9 -12.92 -9.36 1.34
CA GLY A 9 -13.85 -10.47 1.07
C GLY A 9 -15.29 -10.00 0.92
N GLU A 10 -15.73 -9.08 1.78
CA GLU A 10 -17.06 -8.46 1.68
C GLU A 10 -17.22 -7.66 0.39
N LEU A 11 -16.25 -6.82 0.03
CA LEU A 11 -16.31 -6.01 -1.19
C LEU A 11 -16.28 -6.87 -2.46
N TRP A 12 -15.42 -7.89 -2.49
CA TRP A 12 -15.32 -8.85 -3.59
C TRP A 12 -16.63 -9.63 -3.77
N SER A 13 -17.26 -10.05 -2.68
CA SER A 13 -18.55 -10.75 -2.72
C SER A 13 -19.64 -9.86 -3.34
N VAL A 14 -19.69 -8.58 -2.95
CA VAL A 14 -20.66 -7.61 -3.50
C VAL A 14 -20.43 -7.42 -5.00
N LEU A 15 -19.20 -7.11 -5.42
CA LEU A 15 -18.90 -6.82 -6.83
C LEU A 15 -19.10 -8.03 -7.75
N LYS A 16 -18.88 -9.26 -7.25
CA LYS A 16 -18.95 -10.47 -8.07
C LYS A 16 -20.34 -11.08 -8.18
N TYR A 17 -21.15 -10.95 -7.13
CA TYR A 17 -22.40 -11.70 -7.02
C TYR A 17 -23.66 -10.85 -6.89
N GLU A 18 -23.56 -9.56 -6.52
CA GLU A 18 -24.74 -8.70 -6.41
C GLU A 18 -25.09 -8.02 -7.76
N PRO A 19 -26.38 -7.91 -8.10
CA PRO A 19 -26.81 -7.13 -9.26
C PRO A 19 -26.54 -5.63 -9.06
N ALA A 20 -26.22 -4.93 -10.15
CA ALA A 20 -25.85 -3.50 -10.14
C ALA A 20 -26.83 -2.60 -9.37
N CYS A 21 -28.14 -2.85 -9.48
CA CYS A 21 -29.17 -2.07 -8.77
C CYS A 21 -29.06 -2.13 -7.24
N LYS A 22 -28.54 -3.22 -6.68
CA LYS A 22 -28.29 -3.34 -5.24
C LYS A 22 -26.98 -2.70 -4.82
N ILE A 23 -25.98 -2.72 -5.69
CA ILE A 23 -24.70 -2.04 -5.45
C ILE A 23 -24.93 -0.54 -5.31
N GLU A 24 -25.73 0.05 -6.20
CA GLU A 24 -26.11 1.47 -6.14
C GLU A 24 -26.90 1.80 -4.87
N LYS A 25 -27.85 0.94 -4.48
CA LYS A 25 -28.65 1.14 -3.27
C LYS A 25 -27.80 1.12 -1.99
N ASN A 26 -26.76 0.28 -1.97
CA ASN A 26 -25.87 0.12 -0.81
C ASN A 26 -24.57 0.94 -0.92
N CYS A 27 -24.55 1.97 -1.77
CA CYS A 27 -23.36 2.78 -2.07
C CYS A 27 -22.65 3.28 -0.80
N LYS A 28 -23.38 3.72 0.23
CA LYS A 28 -22.79 4.20 1.51
C LYS A 28 -21.97 3.13 2.25
N GLU A 29 -22.44 1.88 2.28
CA GLU A 29 -21.70 0.79 2.94
C GLU A 29 -20.48 0.37 2.11
N ASN A 30 -20.62 0.38 0.79
CA ASN A 30 -19.52 0.09 -0.12
C ASN A 30 -18.42 1.16 -0.02
N ILE A 31 -18.78 2.44 0.11
CA ILE A 31 -17.83 3.53 0.38
C ILE A 31 -17.06 3.28 1.68
N LYS A 32 -17.73 2.94 2.79
CA LYS A 32 -17.06 2.63 4.06
C LYS A 32 -16.07 1.46 3.96
N ARG A 33 -16.43 0.42 3.20
CA ARG A 33 -15.52 -0.71 2.93
C ARG A 33 -14.30 -0.25 2.12
N LEU A 34 -14.47 0.64 1.15
CA LEU A 34 -13.36 1.22 0.38
C LEU A 34 -12.45 2.10 1.25
N GLU A 35 -13.02 2.98 2.09
CA GLU A 35 -12.28 3.82 3.05
C GLU A 35 -11.43 2.96 4.00
N THR A 36 -11.92 1.76 4.37
CA THR A 36 -11.17 0.81 5.20
C THR A 36 -9.96 0.21 4.47
N LEU A 37 -10.02 0.10 3.14
CA LEU A 37 -8.96 -0.45 2.30
C LEU A 37 -7.96 0.60 1.79
N GLU A 38 -8.37 1.87 1.72
CA GLU A 38 -7.56 3.00 1.28
C GLU A 38 -6.14 3.05 1.88
N PRO A 39 -5.92 2.94 3.21
CA PRO A 39 -4.57 2.99 3.77
C PRO A 39 -3.69 1.78 3.39
N LEU A 40 -4.29 0.66 2.96
CA LEU A 40 -3.54 -0.47 2.40
C LEU A 40 -3.15 -0.22 0.96
N VAL A 41 -4.05 0.33 0.16
CA VAL A 41 -3.74 0.73 -1.22
C VAL A 41 -2.59 1.74 -1.19
N GLU A 42 -2.67 2.76 -0.34
CA GLU A 42 -1.60 3.74 -0.16
C GLU A 42 -0.27 3.10 0.28
N ARG A 43 -0.32 2.08 1.15
CA ARG A 43 0.88 1.34 1.60
C ARG A 43 1.46 0.43 0.52
N ALA A 44 0.60 -0.14 -0.33
CA ALA A 44 0.97 -1.04 -1.42
C ALA A 44 1.46 -0.27 -2.65
N SER A 45 0.95 0.94 -2.87
CA SER A 45 1.44 1.91 -3.85
C SER A 45 2.91 2.19 -3.54
N GLY A 46 3.79 1.76 -4.44
CA GLY A 46 5.23 1.96 -4.29
C GLY A 46 5.56 3.45 -4.13
N ILE A 47 6.39 3.78 -3.15
CA ILE A 47 6.91 5.14 -2.98
C ILE A 47 8.42 5.09 -3.17
N LYS A 48 8.95 6.05 -3.94
CA LYS A 48 10.38 6.17 -4.15
C LYS A 48 11.14 6.44 -2.85
N PRO A 49 12.16 5.64 -2.52
CA PRO A 49 13.02 5.86 -1.37
C PRO A 49 13.74 7.22 -1.41
N ALA A 50 13.89 7.86 -0.24
CA ALA A 50 14.62 9.12 -0.13
C ALA A 50 16.12 8.85 0.10
N LYS A 51 16.97 9.29 -0.84
CA LYS A 51 18.44 9.24 -0.72
C LYS A 51 18.97 10.46 0.04
N HIS A 52 19.92 10.26 0.95
CA HIS A 52 20.57 11.33 1.70
C HIS A 52 22.05 11.46 1.31
N ALA A 53 22.62 12.66 1.47
CA ALA A 53 23.99 12.99 1.08
C ALA A 53 25.07 12.09 1.73
N ALA A 54 24.79 11.50 2.89
CA ALA A 54 25.68 10.59 3.60
C ALA A 54 25.68 9.15 3.06
N GLY A 55 24.95 8.86 1.97
CA GLY A 55 24.87 7.51 1.38
C GLY A 55 23.90 6.56 2.09
N HIS A 56 22.99 7.11 2.89
CA HIS A 56 21.88 6.38 3.50
C HIS A 56 20.59 6.61 2.71
N THR A 57 19.77 5.56 2.62
CA THR A 57 18.44 5.61 2.03
C THR A 57 17.39 5.36 3.11
N TYR A 58 16.34 6.18 3.12
CA TYR A 58 15.32 6.18 4.15
C TYR A 58 13.94 5.89 3.58
N CYS A 59 13.11 5.21 4.38
CA CYS A 59 11.70 5.09 4.10
C CYS A 59 11.05 6.49 4.14
N PRO A 60 10.35 6.92 3.08
CA PRO A 60 9.73 8.25 3.04
C PRO A 60 8.64 8.42 4.11
N LYS A 61 7.93 7.33 4.46
CA LYS A 61 6.80 7.33 5.41
C LYS A 61 7.22 7.34 6.88
N CYS A 62 8.15 6.48 7.30
CA CYS A 62 8.52 6.32 8.71
C CYS A 62 9.97 6.74 9.04
N LYS A 63 10.69 7.30 8.07
CA LYS A 63 12.08 7.80 8.18
C LYS A 63 13.11 6.79 8.70
N THR A 64 12.79 5.51 8.64
CA THR A 64 13.71 4.44 9.04
C THR A 64 14.70 4.16 7.92
N VAL A 65 15.96 3.91 8.26
CA VAL A 65 17.00 3.52 7.30
C VAL A 65 16.61 2.18 6.67
N ILE A 66 16.55 2.14 5.34
CA ILE A 66 16.16 0.95 4.56
C ILE A 66 17.30 0.42 3.68
N ALA A 67 18.27 1.26 3.34
CA ALA A 67 19.51 0.83 2.70
C ALA A 67 20.67 1.74 3.11
N ASN A 68 21.89 1.22 3.03
CA ASN A 68 23.11 2.00 3.19
C ASN A 68 24.12 1.61 2.10
N LYS A 69 25.22 2.36 2.00
CA LYS A 69 26.29 2.15 1.01
C LYS A 69 26.86 0.72 0.96
N CYS A 70 26.70 -0.09 2.01
CA CYS A 70 27.25 -1.44 2.13
C CYS A 70 26.20 -2.55 2.09
N ASN A 71 24.91 -2.22 2.14
CA ASN A 71 23.79 -3.16 2.22
C ASN A 71 22.66 -2.64 1.32
N VAL A 72 22.79 -2.91 0.04
CA VAL A 72 21.75 -2.63 -0.96
C VAL A 72 20.87 -3.88 -1.11
N ASN A 73 20.23 -4.29 -0.02
CA ASN A 73 19.28 -5.40 -0.10
C ASN A 73 17.92 -4.85 -0.51
N SER A 74 17.65 -4.88 -1.82
CA SER A 74 16.55 -5.60 -2.52
C SER A 74 15.16 -5.74 -1.86
N LEU A 75 14.86 -5.03 -0.79
CA LEU A 75 13.55 -5.05 -0.16
C LEU A 75 12.61 -4.13 -0.93
N ASN A 76 11.56 -4.73 -1.50
CA ASN A 76 10.48 -4.00 -2.14
C ASN A 76 9.52 -3.36 -1.13
N PHE A 77 9.80 -3.46 0.18
CA PHE A 77 8.99 -2.88 1.24
C PHE A 77 9.85 -2.45 2.43
N CYS A 78 9.39 -1.44 3.17
CA CYS A 78 10.00 -1.02 4.42
C CYS A 78 9.73 -2.07 5.51
N HIS A 79 10.79 -2.63 6.09
CA HIS A 79 10.69 -3.63 7.16
C HIS A 79 9.95 -3.14 8.42
N LYS A 80 9.89 -1.81 8.65
CA LYS A 80 9.25 -1.23 9.84
C LYS A 80 7.77 -0.95 9.67
N CYS A 81 7.39 -0.26 8.58
CA CYS A 81 6.00 0.16 8.36
C CYS A 81 5.27 -0.59 7.25
N GLY A 82 5.98 -1.48 6.53
CA GLY A 82 5.43 -2.26 5.42
C GLY A 82 5.14 -1.46 4.15
N GLN A 83 5.59 -0.20 4.06
CA GLN A 83 5.41 0.62 2.85
C GLN A 83 6.16 0.01 1.66
N SER A 84 5.48 -0.21 0.54
CA SER A 84 6.11 -0.62 -0.71
C SER A 84 7.11 0.44 -1.18
N LEU A 85 8.28 -0.03 -1.61
CA LEU A 85 9.40 0.79 -2.06
C LEU A 85 9.54 0.62 -3.57
N ASP A 86 9.50 1.74 -4.28
CA ASP A 86 9.71 1.79 -5.72
C ASP A 86 11.17 2.10 -6.03
N TRP A 87 11.89 1.11 -6.55
CA TRP A 87 13.30 1.22 -6.94
C TRP A 87 13.48 1.37 -8.46
N SER A 88 12.40 1.60 -9.21
CA SER A 88 12.53 1.92 -10.64
C SER A 88 13.39 3.16 -10.81
N ASP A 89 14.35 3.08 -11.73
CA ASP A 89 15.18 4.23 -12.09
C ASP A 89 14.31 5.18 -12.93
N ASP A 90 14.41 6.48 -12.64
CA ASP A 90 13.95 7.49 -13.59
C ASP A 90 14.96 7.48 -14.71
N GLY A 91 14.71 6.68 -15.75
CA GLY A 91 15.62 6.59 -16.90
C GLY A 91 15.91 7.97 -17.47
N ASP A 92 17.17 8.42 -17.30
CA ASP A 92 17.81 9.50 -18.06
C ASP A 92 18.30 8.99 -19.42
#